data_AF-A0A971LWV5-F1
#
_entry.id   AF-A0A971LWV5-F1
#
_cell.length_a   1.000
_cell.length_b   1.000
_cell.length_c   1.000
_cell.angle_alpha   90.00
_cell.angle_beta   90.00
_cell.angle_gamma   90.00
#
_symmetry.space_group_name_H-M   'P 1'
#
loop_
_entity.id
_entity.type
_entity.pdbx_description
1 polymer ?
#
loop_
_entity_poly.entity_id
_entity_poly.type
_entity_poly.pdbx_seq_one_letter_code
_entity_poly.pdbx_strand_id
1 'polypeptide(L)' 'MAYPVKVIGIGPGSPDYLLPQALKEASLCSVLIGSARALRLFPTEGKETRLIDKN' A
#
# COMPACT_ATOMS: atom_id res chain seq x y z
N MET A 1 0.23 9.76 21.17
CA MET A 1 0.27 8.55 20.32
C MET A 1 0.73 9.00 18.93
N ALA A 2 1.73 8.35 18.33
CA ALA A 2 2.23 8.73 17.00
C ALA A 2 1.55 7.88 15.92
N TYR A 3 1.11 8.50 14.83
CA TYR A 3 0.51 7.84 13.67
C TYR A 3 1.46 8.03 12.47
N PRO A 4 2.53 7.23 12.38
CA PRO A 4 3.53 7.41 11.34
C PRO A 4 2.94 7.14 9.96
N VAL A 5 3.20 8.04 9.02
CA VAL A 5 2.86 7.86 7.60
C VAL A 5 4.11 7.41 6.85
N LYS A 6 4.01 6.31 6.11
CA LYS A 6 5.06 5.81 5.22
C LYS A 6 4.59 5.89 3.78
N VAL A 7 5.42 6.43 2.89
CA VAL A 7 5.17 6.41 1.45
C VAL A 7 5.90 5.21 0.86
N ILE A 8 5.14 4.32 0.21
CA ILE A 8 5.66 3.10 -0.41
C ILE A 8 5.65 3.28 -1.93
N GLY A 9 6.81 3.16 -2.57
CA GLY A 9 6.91 3.07 -4.02
C GLY A 9 6.44 1.71 -4.52
N ILE A 10 5.63 1.68 -5.58
CA ILE A 10 5.09 0.44 -6.18
C ILE A 10 5.78 0.00 -7.47
N GLY A 11 6.82 0.73 -7.89
CA GLY A 11 7.47 0.50 -9.18
C GLY A 11 6.56 0.76 -10.38
N PRO A 12 6.80 0.12 -11.54
CA PRO A 12 6.01 0.31 -12.77
C PRO A 12 4.60 -0.28 -12.67
N GLY A 13 4.32 -1.16 -11.71
CA GLY A 13 2.98 -1.73 -11.47
C GLY A 13 2.81 -3.22 -11.65
N SER A 14 3.87 -3.95 -12.00
CA SER A 14 3.88 -5.41 -11.87
C SER A 14 4.32 -5.79 -10.44
N PRO A 15 3.71 -6.81 -9.80
CA PRO A 15 4.18 -7.38 -8.55
C PRO A 15 5.66 -7.78 -8.55
N ASP A 16 6.24 -8.12 -9.71
CA ASP A 16 7.64 -8.53 -9.86
C ASP A 16 8.64 -7.43 -9.46
N TYR A 17 8.19 -6.18 -9.44
CA TYR A 17 9.01 -5.02 -9.08
C TYR A 17 8.80 -4.58 -7.62
N LEU A 18 7.95 -5.28 -6.85
CA LEU A 18 7.75 -4.96 -5.44
C LEU A 18 8.93 -5.45 -4.62
N LEU A 19 9.54 -4.53 -3.88
CA LEU A 19 10.57 -4.88 -2.93
C LEU A 19 9.96 -5.65 -1.75
N PRO A 20 10.64 -6.67 -1.19
CA PRO A 20 10.20 -7.36 0.01
C PRO A 20 9.91 -6.41 1.19
N GLN A 21 10.65 -5.30 1.28
CA GLN A 21 10.42 -4.27 2.29
C GLN A 21 9.07 -3.55 2.10
N ALA A 22 8.64 -3.30 0.85
CA ALA A 22 7.33 -2.69 0.57
C ALA A 22 6.19 -3.59 1.07
N LEU A 23 6.28 -4.90 0.82
CA LEU A 23 5.32 -5.88 1.30
C LEU A 23 5.30 -5.97 2.82
N LYS A 24 6.46 -5.96 3.47
CA LYS A 24 6.59 -5.97 4.93
C LYS A 24 5.94 -4.73 5.55
N GLU A 25 6.16 -3.55 4.99
CA GLU A 25 5.59 -2.32 5.54
C GLU A 25 4.07 -2.25 5.34
N ALA A 26 3.57 -2.69 4.18
CA ALA A 26 2.14 -2.82 3.94
C ALA A 26 1.48 -3.86 4.86
N SER A 27 2.16 -4.94 5.22
CA SER A 27 1.59 -5.94 6.14
C SER A 27 1.49 -5.46 7.59
N LEU A 28 2.38 -4.56 8.03
CA LEU A 28 2.39 -4.00 9.38
C LEU A 28 1.42 -2.83 9.58
N CYS A 29 0.99 -2.18 8.51
CA CYS A 29 0.08 -1.04 8.61
C CYS A 29 -1.37 -1.46 8.91
N SER A 30 -2.12 -0.55 9.54
CA SER A 30 -3.57 -0.71 9.78
C SER A 30 -4.42 -0.10 8.66
N VAL A 31 -3.87 0.85 7.92
CA VAL A 31 -4.56 1.61 6.86
C VAL A 31 -3.68 1.68 5.61
N LEU A 32 -4.23 1.28 4.45
CA LEU A 32 -3.61 1.45 3.13
C LEU A 32 -4.38 2.50 2.33
N ILE A 33 -3.64 3.47 1.77
CA ILE A 33 -4.20 4.57 0.99
C ILE A 33 -3.52 4.61 -0.36
N GLY A 34 -4.28 4.64 -1.46
CA GLY A 34 -3.69 4.73 -2.80
C GLY A 34 -4.71 4.56 -3.93
N SER A 35 -4.23 4.56 -5.17
CA SER A 35 -5.07 4.29 -6.34
C SER A 35 -5.55 2.84 -6.35
N ALA A 36 -6.65 2.55 -7.06
CA ALA A 36 -7.14 1.19 -7.22
C ALA A 36 -6.06 0.21 -7.73
N ARG A 37 -5.20 0.67 -8.64
CA ARG A 37 -4.07 -0.11 -9.16
C ARG A 37 -3.03 -0.42 -8.09
N ALA A 38 -2.68 0.57 -7.27
CA ALA A 38 -1.69 0.40 -6.21
C ALA A 38 -2.22 -0.52 -5.10
N LEU A 39 -3.47 -0.36 -4.69
CA LEU A 39 -4.08 -1.17 -3.62
C LEU A 39 -4.16 -2.65 -3.99
N ARG A 40 -4.37 -2.99 -5.27
CA ARG A 40 -4.38 -4.38 -5.76
C ARG A 40 -3.03 -5.11 -5.64
N LEU A 41 -1.94 -4.38 -5.41
CA LEU A 41 -0.59 -4.95 -5.29
C LEU A 41 -0.27 -5.44 -3.87
N PHE A 42 -1.09 -5.10 -2.88
CA PHE A 42 -0.82 -5.38 -1.47
C PHE A 42 -1.94 -6.19 -0.83
N PRO A 43 -1.64 -7.00 0.21
CA PRO A 43 -2.67 -7.70 0.97
C PRO A 43 -3.51 -6.70 1.76
N THR A 44 -4.84 -6.76 1.59
CA THR A 44 -5.79 -5.83 2.24
C THR A 44 -6.67 -6.50 3.30
N GLU A 45 -6.53 -7.80 3.53
CA GLU A 45 -7.34 -8.54 4.50
C GLU A 45 -7.11 -8.00 5.92
N GLY A 46 -8.21 -7.66 6.61
CA GLY A 46 -8.16 -7.07 7.95
C GLY A 46 -7.63 -5.63 8.02
N LYS A 47 -7.44 -4.94 6.88
CA LYS A 47 -6.94 -3.56 6.82
C LYS A 47 -8.02 -2.61 6.32
N GLU A 48 -8.02 -1.38 6.85
CA GLU A 48 -8.78 -0.30 6.25
C GLU A 48 -8.11 0.10 4.93
N THR A 49 -8.91 0.21 3.87
CA THR A 49 -8.42 0.72 2.58
C THR A 49 -9.14 2.01 2.21
N ARG A 50 -8.38 2.96 1.66
CA ARG A 50 -8.90 4.23 1.13
C ARG A 50 -8.39 4.44 -0.28
N LEU A 51 -9.35 4.50 -1.20
CA LEU A 51 -9.08 4.82 -2.59
C LEU A 51 -8.86 6.34 -2.70
N ILE A 52 -7.72 6.72 -3.24
CA ILE A 52 -7.48 8.08 -3.72
C ILE A 52 -7.30 7.96 -5.23
N ASP A 53 -8.27 8.49 -5.96
CA ASP A 53 -8.20 8.62 -7.40
C ASP A 53 -8.23 10.10 -7.77
N LYS A 54 -7.76 10.40 -8.98
CA LYS A 54 -7.86 11.74 -9.52
C LYS A 54 -9.32 11.94 -9.90
N ASN A 55 -9.97 12.93 -9.28
CA ASN A 55 -11.31 13.41 -9.68
C ASN A 55 -11.42 13.54 -11.21
#